data_AF-A0A9X0KUK5-F1
#
_entry.id   AF-A0A9X0KUK5-F1
#
_cell.length_a   1.000
_cell.length_b   1.000
_cell.length_c   1.000
_cell.angle_alpha   90.00
_cell.angle_beta   90.00
_cell.angle_gamma   90.00
#
_symmetry.space_group_name_H-M   'P 1'
#
loop_
_entity.id
_entity.type
_entity.pdbx_description
1 polymer ?
#
loop_
_entity_poly.entity_id
_entity_poly.type
_entity_poly.pdbx_seq_one_letter_code
_entity_poly.pdbx_strand_id
1 'polypeptide(L)' 'MSELANHLERDLMPCPAGRTALLTWIEKKLAHIALNPVPTAADATWLIESAYIQWAAAQPKG' A
#
# COMPACT_ATOMS: atom_id res chain seq x y z
N MET A 1 -6.41 7.31 -4.74
CA MET A 1 -5.13 7.11 -4.04
C MET A 1 -5.18 7.60 -2.59
N SER A 2 -5.64 8.82 -2.32
CA SER A 2 -5.78 9.32 -0.94
C SER A 2 -6.72 8.50 -0.05
N GLU A 3 -7.82 7.97 -0.59
CA GLU A 3 -8.69 7.05 0.18
C GLU A 3 -7.99 5.73 0.53
N LEU A 4 -7.28 5.12 -0.43
CA LEU A 4 -6.53 3.89 -0.18
C LEU A 4 -5.42 4.11 0.86
N ALA A 5 -4.70 5.23 0.77
CA ALA A 5 -3.72 5.63 1.77
C ALA A 5 -4.37 5.78 3.16
N ASN A 6 -5.49 6.51 3.25
CA ASN A 6 -6.22 6.66 4.52
C ASN A 6 -6.72 5.31 5.05
N HIS A 7 -7.18 4.40 4.18
CA HIS A 7 -7.62 3.08 4.59
C HIS A 7 -6.47 2.26 5.15
N LEU A 8 -5.33 2.18 4.45
CA LEU A 8 -4.14 1.48 4.93
C LEU A 8 -3.63 2.06 6.26
N GLU A 9 -3.59 3.39 6.39
CA GLU A 9 -3.15 4.06 7.61
C GLU A 9 -4.11 3.84 8.80
N ARG A 10 -5.42 3.73 8.54
CA ARG A 10 -6.46 3.58 9.56
C ARG A 10 -6.73 2.13 9.95
N ASP A 11 -6.83 1.24 8.98
CA ASP A 11 -7.19 -0.17 9.17
C ASP A 11 -5.97 -1.05 9.51
N LEU A 12 -4.77 -0.70 9.02
CA LEU A 12 -3.57 -1.52 9.24
C LEU A 12 -2.60 -0.89 10.24
N MET A 13 -1.91 0.18 9.85
CA MET A 13 -0.95 0.87 10.72
C MET A 13 -0.64 2.27 10.22
N PRO A 14 -0.36 3.25 11.10
CA PRO A 14 0.04 4.59 10.67
C PRO A 14 1.35 4.54 9.87
N CYS A 15 1.42 5.32 8.78
CA CYS A 15 2.57 5.29 7.88
C CYS A 15 3.85 5.84 8.56
N PRO A 16 4.92 5.04 8.71
CA PRO A 16 6.15 5.47 9.37
C PRO A 16 7.03 6.42 8.52
N ALA A 17 6.94 6.35 7.18
CA ALA A 17 7.75 7.18 6.27
C ALA A 17 7.05 8.47 5.81
N GLY A 18 5.80 8.68 6.24
CA GLY A 18 4.98 9.83 5.86
C GLY A 18 4.12 9.62 4.60
N ARG A 19 3.13 10.50 4.43
CA ARG A 19 2.06 10.37 3.43
C ARG A 19 2.55 10.39 1.98
N THR A 20 3.58 11.18 1.67
CA THR A 20 4.13 11.27 0.31
C THR A 20 4.81 9.96 -0.13
N ALA A 21 5.54 9.31 0.77
CA ALA A 21 6.17 8.02 0.51
C ALA A 21 5.11 6.93 0.29
N LEU A 22 4.04 6.96 1.10
CA LEU A 22 2.89 6.06 0.95
C LEU A 22 2.21 6.21 -0.41
N LEU A 23 1.89 7.44 -0.82
CA LEU A 23 1.24 7.69 -2.11
C LEU A 23 2.09 7.18 -3.29
N THR A 24 3.40 7.47 -3.28
CA THR A 24 4.35 6.98 -4.30
C THR A 24 4.41 5.45 -4.33
N TRP A 25 4.39 4.81 -3.16
CA TRP A 25 4.40 3.36 -3.05
C TRP A 25 3.11 2.73 -3.58
N ILE A 26 1.94 3.30 -3.22
CA ILE A 26 0.63 2.88 -3.75
C ILE A 26 0.61 2.99 -5.26
N GLU A 27 1.09 4.11 -5.83
CA GLU A 27 1.19 4.29 -7.28
C GLU A 27 2.00 3.18 -7.94
N LYS A 28 3.20 2.89 -7.42
CA LYS A 28 4.03 1.79 -7.93
C LYS A 28 3.33 0.44 -7.82
N LYS A 29 2.61 0.19 -6.73
CA LYS A 29 1.88 -1.08 -6.56
C LYS A 29 0.71 -1.21 -7.50
N LEU A 30 -0.09 -0.16 -7.69
CA LEU A 30 -1.17 -0.14 -8.66
C LEU A 30 -0.65 -0.33 -10.09
N ALA A 31 0.46 0.32 -10.45
CA ALA A 31 1.12 0.11 -11.73
C ALA A 31 1.59 -1.33 -11.91
N HIS A 32 2.15 -1.96 -10.87
CA HIS A 32 2.56 -3.36 -10.90
C HIS A 32 1.36 -4.31 -11.09
N ILE A 33 0.25 -4.07 -10.39
CA ILE A 33 -0.98 -4.87 -10.52
C ILE A 33 -1.63 -4.66 -11.90
N ALA A 34 -1.55 -3.45 -12.45
CA ALA A 34 -2.02 -3.20 -13.81
C ALA A 34 -1.19 -3.96 -14.87
N LEU A 35 0.10 -4.19 -14.61
CA LEU A 35 0.98 -4.98 -15.47
C LEU A 35 0.81 -6.51 -15.27
N ASN A 36 0.45 -6.94 -14.07
CA ASN A 36 0.19 -8.33 -13.72
C ASN A 36 -1.25 -8.46 -13.21
N PRO A 37 -2.23 -8.71 -14.10
CA PRO A 37 -3.63 -8.73 -13.73
C PRO A 37 -3.87 -9.80 -12.66
N VAL A 38 -4.24 -9.33 -11.48
CA VAL A 38 -4.74 -10.20 -10.41
C VAL A 38 -6.15 -10.69 -10.75
N PRO A 39 -6.49 -11.93 -10.38
CA PRO A 39 -7.74 -12.55 -10.81
C PRO A 39 -8.98 -11.84 -10.26
N THR A 40 -8.91 -11.20 -9.09
CA THR A 40 -10.03 -10.48 -8.50
C THR A 40 -9.62 -9.18 -7.79
N ALA A 41 -10.59 -8.27 -7.61
CA ALA A 41 -10.40 -7.06 -6.80
C ALA A 41 -10.11 -7.37 -5.32
N ALA A 42 -10.58 -8.51 -4.81
CA ALA A 42 -10.28 -8.96 -3.46
C ALA A 42 -8.80 -9.37 -3.32
N ASP A 43 -8.28 -10.10 -4.31
CA ASP A 43 -6.84 -10.44 -4.36
C ASP A 43 -5.98 -9.18 -4.46
N ALA A 44 -6.39 -8.21 -5.29
CA ALA A 44 -5.72 -6.92 -5.41
C ALA A 44 -5.62 -6.20 -4.06
N THR A 45 -6.73 -6.17 -3.33
CA THR A 45 -6.84 -5.52 -2.02
C THR A 45 -5.93 -6.21 -1.02
N TRP A 46 -6.05 -7.53 -0.89
CA TRP A 46 -5.22 -8.32 0.02
C TRP A 46 -3.71 -8.19 -0.27
N LEU A 47 -3.33 -8.13 -1.56
CA LEU A 47 -1.94 -7.92 -1.98
C LEU A 47 -1.41 -6.56 -1.55
N ILE A 48 -2.21 -5.51 -1.70
CA ILE A 48 -1.83 -4.15 -1.29
C ILE A 48 -1.73 -4.09 0.24
N GLU A 49 -2.68 -4.64 0.98
CA GLU A 49 -2.66 -4.65 2.44
C GLU A 49 -1.45 -5.43 2.99
N SER A 50 -1.22 -6.65 2.49
CA SER A 50 -0.08 -7.48 2.90
C SER A 50 1.26 -6.82 2.58
N ALA A 51 1.37 -6.23 1.38
CA ALA A 51 2.58 -5.53 0.97
C ALA A 51 2.78 -4.23 1.75
N TYR A 52 1.70 -3.56 2.17
CA TYR A 52 1.77 -2.35 2.98
C TYR A 52 2.36 -2.64 4.35
N ILE A 53 1.90 -3.71 5.02
CA ILE A 53 2.45 -4.12 6.33
C ILE A 53 3.95 -4.39 6.22
N GLN A 54 4.38 -5.13 5.18
CA GLN A 54 5.81 -5.41 4.95
C GLN A 54 6.61 -4.13 4.64
N TRP A 55 6.07 -3.28 3.76
CA TRP A 55 6.72 -2.03 3.38
C TRP A 55 6.87 -1.09 4.58
N ALA A 56 5.81 -0.95 5.38
CA ALA A 56 5.80 -0.13 6.58
C ALA A 56 6.74 -0.69 7.65
N ALA A 57 6.79 -2.01 7.86
CA ALA A 57 7.74 -2.65 8.76
C ALA A 57 9.21 -2.46 8.31
N ALA A 58 9.45 -2.34 7.00
CA ALA A 58 10.77 -2.09 6.42
C ALA A 58 11.16 -0.60 6.41
N GLN A 59 10.25 0.33 6.71
CA GLN A 59 10.59 1.74 6.78
C GLN A 59 11.42 2.00 8.06
N PRO A 60 12.50 2.80 7.97
CA PRO A 60 13.24 3.21 9.14
C PRO A 60 12.31 4.01 10.06
N LYS A 61 12.28 3.63 11.35
CA LYS A 61 11.65 4.45 12.40
C LYS A 61 12.55 5.67 12.60
N GLY A 62 12.20 6.77 11.93
CA GLY A 62 12.83 8.08 12.15
C GLY A 62 12.58 8.60 13.54
#